data_AF-A0A3S1N200-F1
#
_entry.id   AF-A0A3S1N200-F1
#
_cell.length_a   1.000
_cell.length_b   1.000
_cell.length_c   1.000
_cell.angle_alpha   90.00
_cell.angle_beta   90.00
_cell.angle_gamma   90.00
#
_symmetry.space_group_name_H-M   'P 1'
#
loop_
_entity.id
_entity.type
_entity.pdbx_description
1 polymer ?
#
loop_
_entity_poly.entity_id
_entity_poly.type
_entity_poly.pdbx_seq_one_letter_code
_entity_poly.pdbx_strand_id
1 'polypeptide(L)'
;MTSQASPWWTPDVHADRRPRLLARNAIATALRGWFASRDFIEVTTSALQVSPGNEAHLAAFATEAIGTDGARQPLYLHTSPEFACKKLLAAGERRIFSLGPVWRNRERGPLHHPEFTMLEWYRVGETYESLMADCAEFLALAAEKAGAKTFRFRGREADPFAEPERLSVAEAFSRHAGIDLLATVSADGGTDRAALHDALVRAGLRTARDDHWADLFSRVMVEKVEPALGQGRATILYG
;
A
#
# COMPACT_ATOMS: atom_id res chain seq x y z
N MET A 1 -5.56 11.17 -37.27
CA MET A 1 -6.51 10.14 -36.79
C MET A 1 -5.84 9.35 -35.69
N THR A 2 -6.17 9.64 -34.43
CA THR A 2 -5.73 8.82 -33.29
C THR A 2 -6.48 7.49 -33.37
N SER A 3 -5.75 6.40 -33.61
CA SER A 3 -6.28 5.05 -33.46
C SER A 3 -6.81 4.92 -32.03
N GLN A 4 -8.12 4.88 -31.85
CA GLN A 4 -8.70 4.46 -30.58
C GLN A 4 -8.32 2.99 -30.39
N ALA A 5 -7.59 2.69 -29.32
CA ALA A 5 -7.31 1.31 -28.96
C ALA A 5 -8.64 0.55 -28.83
N SER A 6 -8.72 -0.64 -29.42
CA SER A 6 -9.89 -1.51 -29.30
C SER A 6 -10.26 -1.69 -27.82
N PRO A 7 -11.55 -1.62 -27.47
CA PRO A 7 -11.93 -1.67 -26.08
C PRO A 7 -11.60 -3.03 -25.47
N TRP A 8 -11.16 -3.04 -24.20
CA TRP A 8 -10.64 -4.23 -23.54
C TRP A 8 -11.67 -5.38 -23.44
N TRP A 9 -12.96 -5.08 -23.56
CA TRP A 9 -14.06 -6.04 -23.49
C TRP A 9 -14.36 -6.74 -24.81
N THR A 10 -13.62 -6.43 -25.90
CA THR A 10 -13.69 -7.23 -27.13
C THR A 10 -13.11 -8.63 -26.90
N PRO A 11 -13.72 -9.70 -27.44
CA PRO A 11 -13.30 -11.07 -27.13
C PRO A 11 -11.83 -11.38 -27.39
N ASP A 12 -11.26 -10.85 -28.48
CA ASP A 12 -9.87 -11.01 -28.88
C ASP A 12 -8.90 -10.30 -27.92
N VAL A 13 -9.16 -9.03 -27.58
CA VAL A 13 -8.34 -8.28 -26.60
C VAL A 13 -8.48 -8.85 -25.18
N HIS A 14 -9.67 -9.32 -24.82
CA HIS A 14 -9.91 -9.95 -23.54
C HIS A 14 -9.18 -11.30 -23.41
N ALA A 15 -9.07 -12.08 -24.48
CA ALA A 15 -8.39 -13.37 -24.47
C ALA A 15 -6.96 -13.27 -23.93
N ASP A 16 -6.21 -12.24 -24.32
CA ASP A 16 -4.83 -11.97 -23.85
C ASP A 16 -4.77 -11.56 -22.36
N ARG A 17 -5.86 -11.01 -21.82
CA ARG A 17 -5.95 -10.55 -20.42
C ARG A 17 -6.52 -11.61 -19.49
N ARG A 18 -7.32 -12.53 -20.02
CA ARG A 18 -8.04 -13.55 -19.26
C ARG A 18 -7.12 -14.38 -18.34
N PRO A 19 -5.91 -14.82 -18.74
CA PRO A 19 -5.01 -15.53 -17.83
C PRO A 19 -4.65 -14.72 -16.57
N ARG A 20 -4.47 -13.39 -16.69
CA ARG A 20 -4.18 -12.50 -15.56
C ARG A 20 -5.39 -12.38 -14.62
N LEU A 21 -6.60 -12.32 -15.18
CA LEU A 21 -7.84 -12.32 -14.40
C LEU A 21 -8.00 -13.63 -13.61
N LEU A 22 -7.71 -14.77 -14.24
CA LEU A 22 -7.75 -16.07 -13.58
C LEU A 22 -6.71 -16.17 -12.45
N ALA A 23 -5.47 -15.73 -12.69
CA ALA A 23 -4.43 -15.68 -11.67
C ALA A 23 -4.85 -14.80 -10.49
N ARG A 24 -5.39 -13.59 -10.74
CA ARG A 24 -5.93 -12.71 -9.70
C ARG A 24 -7.01 -13.41 -8.85
N ASN A 25 -7.95 -14.13 -9.48
CA ASN A 25 -8.97 -14.88 -8.76
C ASN A 25 -8.37 -15.99 -7.90
N ALA A 26 -7.43 -16.76 -8.45
CA ALA A 26 -6.75 -17.83 -7.72
C ALA A 26 -5.97 -17.30 -6.50
N ILE A 27 -5.28 -16.16 -6.64
CA ILE A 27 -4.57 -15.48 -5.55
C ILE A 27 -5.56 -15.05 -4.46
N ALA A 28 -6.66 -14.37 -4.84
CA ALA A 28 -7.66 -13.91 -3.88
C ALA A 28 -8.33 -15.08 -3.11
N THR A 29 -8.65 -16.18 -3.80
CA THR A 29 -9.17 -17.40 -3.16
C THR A 29 -8.16 -18.01 -2.20
N ALA A 30 -6.88 -18.07 -2.60
CA ALA A 30 -5.83 -18.64 -1.78
C ALA A 30 -5.57 -17.81 -0.52
N LEU A 31 -5.55 -16.47 -0.63
CA LEU A 31 -5.42 -15.58 0.52
C LEU A 31 -6.57 -15.78 1.51
N ARG A 32 -7.82 -15.85 1.05
CA ARG A 32 -8.97 -16.18 1.92
C ARG A 32 -8.79 -17.51 2.65
N GLY A 33 -8.33 -18.54 1.93
CA GLY A 33 -8.04 -19.85 2.52
C GLY A 33 -6.92 -19.79 3.57
N TRP A 34 -5.87 -19.00 3.30
CA TRP A 34 -4.77 -18.78 4.23
C TRP A 34 -5.27 -18.13 5.54
N PHE A 35 -6.10 -17.09 5.45
CA PHE A 35 -6.69 -16.43 6.61
C PHE A 35 -7.63 -17.37 7.38
N ALA A 36 -8.53 -18.06 6.66
CA ALA A 36 -9.46 -19.01 7.26
C ALA A 36 -8.74 -20.12 8.04
N SER A 37 -7.59 -20.60 7.54
CA SER A 37 -6.78 -21.61 8.23
C SER A 37 -6.09 -21.13 9.52
N ARG A 38 -6.12 -19.82 9.80
CA ARG A 38 -5.44 -19.14 10.93
C ARG A 38 -6.43 -18.41 11.84
N ASP A 39 -7.70 -18.84 11.82
CA ASP A 39 -8.79 -18.34 12.66
C ASP A 39 -9.10 -16.84 12.45
N PHE A 40 -8.82 -16.32 11.27
CA PHE A 40 -9.24 -14.97 10.91
C PHE A 40 -10.69 -14.95 10.44
N ILE A 41 -11.41 -13.89 10.82
CA ILE A 41 -12.76 -13.61 10.35
C ILE A 41 -12.70 -12.61 9.19
N GLU A 42 -13.28 -12.97 8.04
CA GLU A 42 -13.45 -12.02 6.93
C GLU A 42 -14.55 -11.02 7.28
N VAL A 43 -14.23 -9.73 7.23
CA VAL A 43 -15.16 -8.65 7.54
C VAL A 43 -15.39 -7.77 6.31
N THR A 44 -16.65 -7.38 6.11
CA THR A 44 -17.05 -6.39 5.10
C THR A 44 -17.47 -5.11 5.82
N THR A 45 -16.72 -4.04 5.59
CA THR A 45 -16.99 -2.73 6.19
C THR A 45 -17.89 -1.89 5.28
N SER A 46 -18.64 -0.94 5.86
CA SER A 46 -19.43 0.00 5.06
C SER A 46 -18.52 0.81 4.15
N ALA A 47 -18.80 0.84 2.85
CA ALA A 47 -18.10 1.70 1.90
C ALA A 47 -18.38 3.18 2.14
N LEU A 48 -19.61 3.52 2.53
CA LEU A 48 -20.04 4.89 2.80
C LEU A 48 -19.78 5.25 4.25
N GLN A 49 -19.06 6.36 4.45
CA GLN A 49 -18.61 6.86 5.74
C GLN A 49 -19.06 8.31 5.93
N VAL A 50 -19.37 8.68 7.17
CA VAL A 50 -19.71 10.07 7.55
C VAL A 50 -18.51 11.01 7.52
N SER A 51 -17.30 10.45 7.59
CA SER A 51 -16.04 11.18 7.53
C SER A 51 -15.06 10.45 6.59
N PRO A 52 -14.29 11.18 5.76
CA PRO A 52 -13.38 10.60 4.78
C PRO A 52 -12.10 9.95 5.37
N GLY A 53 -11.93 9.95 6.70
CA GLY A 53 -10.68 9.57 7.38
C GLY A 53 -9.87 10.78 7.81
N ASN A 54 -8.69 10.56 8.40
CA ASN A 54 -7.81 11.62 8.91
C ASN A 54 -6.47 11.70 8.13
N GLU A 55 -6.32 10.89 7.07
CA GLU A 55 -5.08 10.77 6.32
C GLU A 55 -4.89 11.99 5.40
N ALA A 56 -3.97 12.89 5.77
CA ALA A 56 -3.74 14.17 5.10
C ALA A 56 -3.44 14.06 3.58
N HIS A 57 -2.91 12.93 3.15
CA HIS A 57 -2.51 12.68 1.76
C HIS A 57 -3.56 11.91 0.95
N LEU A 58 -4.68 11.47 1.55
CA LEU A 58 -5.73 10.73 0.86
C LEU A 58 -6.96 11.62 0.66
N ALA A 59 -7.34 11.84 -0.61
CA ALA A 59 -8.60 12.48 -0.92
C ALA A 59 -9.69 11.40 -1.09
N ALA A 60 -10.82 11.54 -0.41
CA ALA A 60 -11.97 10.65 -0.60
C ALA A 60 -12.87 11.14 -1.74
N PHE A 61 -13.64 10.22 -2.34
CA PHE A 61 -14.81 10.59 -3.14
C PHE A 61 -15.94 11.00 -2.20
N ALA A 62 -16.61 12.11 -2.52
CA ALA A 62 -17.79 12.56 -1.80
C ALA A 62 -19.07 12.24 -2.59
N THR A 63 -20.14 11.95 -1.87
CA THR A 63 -21.49 11.75 -2.39
C THR A 63 -22.50 12.24 -1.34
N GLU A 64 -23.80 12.13 -1.64
CA GLU A 64 -24.87 12.47 -0.71
C GLU A 64 -25.84 11.30 -0.58
N ALA A 65 -26.22 10.96 0.65
CA ALA A 65 -27.40 10.14 0.91
C ALA A 65 -28.64 11.02 0.98
N ILE A 66 -29.74 10.56 0.39
CA ILE A 66 -31.05 11.19 0.48
C ILE A 66 -31.92 10.33 1.40
N GLY A 67 -32.31 10.89 2.54
CA GLY A 67 -33.17 10.25 3.52
C GLY A 67 -34.62 10.10 3.04
N THR A 68 -35.41 9.29 3.76
CA THR A 68 -36.84 9.11 3.47
C THR A 68 -37.66 10.39 3.66
N ASP A 69 -37.15 11.34 4.43
CA ASP A 69 -37.68 12.70 4.63
C ASP A 69 -37.20 13.70 3.56
N GLY A 70 -36.40 13.25 2.59
CA GLY A 70 -35.78 14.09 1.56
C GLY A 70 -34.55 14.87 2.03
N ALA A 71 -34.13 14.73 3.30
CA ALA A 71 -32.93 15.38 3.80
C ALA A 71 -31.68 14.81 3.14
N ARG A 72 -30.71 15.68 2.80
CA ARG A 72 -29.43 15.30 2.22
C ARG A 72 -28.36 15.26 3.29
N GLN A 73 -27.53 14.22 3.28
CA GLN A 73 -26.40 14.08 4.18
C GLN A 73 -25.14 13.75 3.39
N PRO A 74 -24.03 14.49 3.58
CA PRO A 74 -22.78 14.18 2.90
C PRO A 74 -22.23 12.84 3.41
N LEU A 75 -21.79 12.01 2.48
CA LEU A 75 -21.08 10.76 2.75
C LEU A 75 -19.84 10.67 1.87
N TYR A 76 -18.91 9.82 2.28
CA TYR A 76 -17.64 9.63 1.60
C TYR A 76 -17.42 8.15 1.35
N LEU A 77 -16.86 7.79 0.20
CA LEU A 77 -16.35 6.44 -0.01
C LEU A 77 -15.07 6.26 0.81
N HIS A 78 -14.94 5.14 1.53
CA HIS A 78 -13.75 4.88 2.34
C HIS A 78 -12.48 4.82 1.48
N THR A 79 -11.38 5.33 2.02
CA THR A 79 -10.05 5.21 1.41
C THR A 79 -9.32 3.93 1.85
N SER A 80 -9.81 3.34 2.95
CA SER A 80 -9.39 2.08 3.58
C SER A 80 -10.51 1.64 4.56
N PRO A 81 -10.67 0.32 4.84
CA PRO A 81 -11.55 -0.19 5.90
C PRO A 81 -11.03 0.07 7.33
N GLU A 82 -9.84 0.65 7.51
CA GLU A 82 -9.10 0.78 8.77
C GLU A 82 -9.93 1.22 9.97
N PHE A 83 -10.64 2.35 9.89
CA PHE A 83 -11.42 2.84 11.01
C PHE A 83 -12.54 1.88 11.42
N ALA A 84 -13.19 1.23 10.45
CA ALA A 84 -14.23 0.25 10.72
C ALA A 84 -13.64 -1.03 11.32
N CYS A 85 -12.51 -1.51 10.81
CA CYS A 85 -11.78 -2.65 11.38
C CYS A 85 -11.32 -2.36 12.81
N LYS A 86 -10.75 -1.18 13.09
CA LYS A 86 -10.34 -0.78 14.44
C LYS A 86 -11.50 -0.73 15.43
N LYS A 87 -12.71 -0.33 14.99
CA LYS A 87 -13.93 -0.42 15.82
C LYS A 87 -14.29 -1.88 16.16
N LEU A 88 -14.14 -2.81 15.22
CA LEU A 88 -14.34 -4.23 15.48
C LEU A 88 -13.32 -4.78 16.48
N LEU A 89 -12.05 -4.36 16.38
CA LEU A 89 -11.03 -4.71 17.38
C LEU A 89 -11.41 -4.20 18.76
N ALA A 90 -11.84 -2.94 18.86
CA ALA A 90 -12.31 -2.36 20.11
C ALA A 90 -13.56 -3.07 20.66
N ALA A 91 -14.39 -3.63 19.78
CA ALA A 91 -15.56 -4.45 20.15
C ALA A 91 -15.21 -5.87 20.62
N GLY A 92 -13.94 -6.29 20.48
CA GLY A 92 -13.44 -7.58 20.97
C GLY A 92 -12.93 -8.54 19.90
N GLU A 93 -13.02 -8.19 18.62
CA GLU A 93 -12.43 -9.01 17.56
C GLU A 93 -10.91 -9.03 17.68
N ARG A 94 -10.30 -10.20 17.47
CA ARG A 94 -8.85 -10.38 17.67
C ARG A 94 -8.06 -10.64 16.40
N ARG A 95 -8.69 -11.27 15.40
CA ARG A 95 -8.09 -11.64 14.12
C ARG A 95 -9.12 -11.44 13.01
N ILE A 96 -8.99 -10.34 12.29
CA ILE A 96 -9.91 -9.98 11.20
C ILE A 96 -9.13 -9.61 9.95
N PHE A 97 -9.74 -9.81 8.80
CA PHE A 97 -9.24 -9.29 7.53
C PHE A 97 -10.37 -8.81 6.66
N SER A 98 -10.07 -7.87 5.78
CA SER A 98 -10.95 -7.41 4.72
C SER A 98 -10.23 -7.50 3.39
N LEU A 99 -10.87 -8.09 2.39
CA LEU A 99 -10.38 -8.17 1.02
C LEU A 99 -11.45 -7.62 0.07
N GLY A 100 -11.37 -6.33 -0.23
CA GLY A 100 -12.46 -5.62 -0.90
C GLY A 100 -12.04 -4.34 -1.61
N PRO A 101 -12.98 -3.67 -2.30
CA PRO A 101 -12.73 -2.42 -2.98
C PRO A 101 -12.53 -1.26 -2.00
N VAL A 102 -11.65 -0.33 -2.39
CA VAL A 102 -11.40 0.95 -1.74
C VAL A 102 -11.28 2.05 -2.78
N TRP A 103 -11.53 3.30 -2.37
CA TRP A 103 -11.64 4.43 -3.29
C TRP A 103 -10.78 5.60 -2.84
N ARG A 104 -9.89 6.04 -3.72
CA ARG A 104 -9.01 7.18 -3.48
C ARG A 104 -9.12 8.16 -4.63
N ASN A 105 -9.70 9.31 -4.33
CA ASN A 105 -9.86 10.40 -5.26
C ASN A 105 -8.48 10.98 -5.60
N ARG A 106 -8.31 11.45 -6.84
CA ARG A 106 -7.05 11.96 -7.42
C ARG A 106 -5.94 10.93 -7.71
N GLU A 107 -6.06 9.68 -7.26
CA GLU A 107 -5.10 8.63 -7.62
C GLU A 107 -5.35 8.12 -9.06
N ARG A 108 -4.67 8.70 -10.04
CA ARG A 108 -4.74 8.27 -11.45
C ARG A 108 -3.37 8.29 -12.10
N GLY A 109 -2.90 7.13 -12.55
CA GLY A 109 -1.64 7.01 -13.27
C GLY A 109 -1.38 5.60 -13.78
N PRO A 110 -0.19 5.32 -14.33
CA PRO A 110 0.15 3.98 -14.85
C PRO A 110 0.10 2.86 -13.78
N LEU A 111 0.27 3.22 -12.51
CA LEU A 111 0.28 2.31 -11.35
C LEU A 111 -0.87 2.59 -10.37
N HIS A 112 -1.74 3.57 -10.66
CA HIS A 112 -2.78 4.03 -9.74
C HIS A 112 -4.13 4.10 -10.44
N HIS A 113 -5.12 3.46 -9.85
CA HIS A 113 -6.52 3.56 -10.26
C HIS A 113 -7.33 4.06 -9.06
N PRO A 114 -8.30 4.98 -9.24
CA PRO A 114 -9.03 5.57 -8.13
C PRO A 114 -9.93 4.59 -7.38
N GLU A 115 -10.16 3.42 -7.96
CA GLU A 115 -10.79 2.27 -7.32
C GLU A 115 -9.87 1.06 -7.46
N PHE A 116 -9.53 0.41 -6.36
CA PHE A 116 -8.69 -0.79 -6.37
C PHE A 116 -9.09 -1.72 -5.24
N THR A 117 -8.56 -2.95 -5.28
CA THR A 117 -8.82 -3.95 -4.23
C THR A 117 -7.67 -3.94 -3.25
N MET A 118 -8.01 -3.86 -1.97
CA MET A 118 -7.05 -3.88 -0.88
C MET A 118 -7.30 -5.10 0.01
N LEU A 119 -6.20 -5.72 0.43
CA LEU A 119 -6.18 -6.64 1.56
C LEU A 119 -5.74 -5.83 2.78
N GLU A 120 -6.51 -5.87 3.86
CA GLU A 120 -6.15 -5.30 5.14
C GLU A 120 -6.46 -6.31 6.25
N TRP A 121 -5.57 -6.49 7.22
CA TRP A 121 -5.75 -7.48 8.28
C TRP A 121 -5.17 -7.01 9.60
N TYR A 122 -5.71 -7.55 10.69
CA TYR A 122 -5.40 -7.14 12.05
C TYR A 122 -5.25 -8.35 12.96
N ARG A 123 -4.29 -8.27 13.88
CA ARG A 123 -4.04 -9.25 14.95
C ARG A 123 -3.80 -8.54 16.28
N VAL A 124 -4.51 -8.93 17.32
CA VAL A 124 -4.33 -8.38 18.67
C VAL A 124 -3.26 -9.15 19.43
N GLY A 125 -2.26 -8.43 19.96
CA GLY A 125 -1.19 -8.99 20.79
C GLY A 125 -0.03 -9.59 19.99
N GLU A 126 0.07 -9.30 18.69
CA GLU A 126 1.16 -9.70 17.82
C GLU A 126 1.92 -8.46 17.35
N THR A 127 3.22 -8.60 17.12
CA THR A 127 4.09 -7.49 16.70
C THR A 127 4.13 -7.39 15.18
N TYR A 128 4.72 -6.31 14.66
CA TYR A 128 4.82 -6.10 13.22
C TYR A 128 5.68 -7.17 12.53
N GLU A 129 6.58 -7.85 13.25
CA GLU A 129 7.37 -8.96 12.72
C GLU A 129 6.51 -10.15 12.27
N SER A 130 5.38 -10.40 12.96
CA SER A 130 4.39 -11.38 12.47
C SER A 130 3.79 -10.93 11.13
N LEU A 131 3.52 -9.63 10.98
CA LEU A 131 2.98 -9.08 9.74
C LEU A 131 4.01 -9.14 8.59
N MET A 132 5.30 -8.99 8.91
CA MET A 132 6.39 -9.18 7.94
C MET A 132 6.44 -10.63 7.43
N ALA A 133 6.25 -11.60 8.33
CA ALA A 133 6.17 -13.01 7.94
C ALA A 133 4.93 -13.29 7.09
N ASP A 134 3.77 -12.75 7.46
CA ASP A 134 2.54 -12.82 6.67
C ASP A 134 2.77 -12.32 5.23
N CYS A 135 3.43 -11.16 5.07
CA CYS A 135 3.78 -10.61 3.77
C CYS A 135 4.66 -11.56 2.92
N ALA A 136 5.64 -12.22 3.53
CA ALA A 136 6.48 -13.20 2.84
C ALA A 136 5.65 -14.40 2.35
N GLU A 137 4.77 -14.93 3.21
CA GLU A 137 3.85 -16.02 2.85
C GLU A 137 2.89 -15.61 1.74
N PHE A 138 2.40 -14.36 1.74
CA PHE A 138 1.52 -13.85 0.68
C PHE A 138 2.22 -13.75 -0.67
N LEU A 139 3.48 -13.31 -0.71
CA LEU A 139 4.27 -13.24 -1.93
C LEU A 139 4.51 -14.65 -2.52
N ALA A 140 4.91 -15.60 -1.69
CA ALA A 140 5.10 -16.99 -2.08
C ALA A 140 3.78 -17.61 -2.60
N LEU A 141 2.68 -17.43 -1.86
CA LEU A 141 1.36 -17.92 -2.25
C LEU A 141 0.89 -17.30 -3.58
N ALA A 142 1.12 -16.00 -3.77
CA ALA A 142 0.77 -15.32 -5.00
C ALA A 142 1.56 -15.88 -6.19
N ALA A 143 2.87 -16.14 -6.00
CA ALA A 143 3.72 -16.75 -7.01
C ALA A 143 3.26 -18.15 -7.39
N GLU A 144 2.94 -19.00 -6.41
CA GLU A 144 2.40 -20.35 -6.65
C GLU A 144 1.11 -20.31 -7.45
N LYS A 145 0.14 -19.48 -7.05
CA LYS A 145 -1.16 -19.38 -7.74
C LYS A 145 -1.06 -18.74 -9.13
N ALA A 146 -0.06 -17.89 -9.35
CA ALA A 146 0.24 -17.35 -10.66
C ALA A 146 1.11 -18.28 -11.52
N GLY A 147 1.64 -19.39 -10.97
CA GLY A 147 2.61 -20.26 -11.65
C GLY A 147 3.97 -19.59 -11.90
N ALA A 148 4.32 -18.57 -11.12
CA ALA A 148 5.55 -17.81 -11.24
C ALA A 148 6.65 -18.42 -10.37
N LYS A 149 7.82 -18.69 -10.97
CA LYS A 149 9.04 -19.08 -10.25
C LYS A 149 9.87 -17.89 -9.77
N THR A 150 9.69 -16.74 -10.42
CA THR A 150 10.42 -15.51 -10.16
C THR A 150 9.49 -14.36 -10.54
N PHE A 151 9.46 -13.29 -9.74
CA PHE A 151 8.80 -12.05 -10.12
C PHE A 151 9.70 -11.24 -11.04
N ARG A 152 9.15 -10.77 -12.15
CA ARG A 152 9.87 -10.01 -13.18
C ARG A 152 9.08 -8.77 -13.55
N PHE A 153 9.69 -7.60 -13.39
CA PHE A 153 9.07 -6.34 -13.77
C PHE A 153 10.12 -5.32 -14.21
N ARG A 154 9.98 -4.79 -15.44
CA ARG A 154 10.87 -3.75 -16.00
C ARG A 154 12.37 -4.05 -15.84
N GLY A 155 12.78 -5.28 -16.12
CA GLY A 155 14.18 -5.71 -16.04
C GLY A 155 14.69 -5.99 -14.62
N ARG A 156 13.83 -5.89 -13.59
CA ARG A 156 14.12 -6.34 -12.23
C ARG A 156 13.58 -7.73 -11.99
N GLU A 157 14.26 -8.47 -11.14
CA GLU A 157 13.91 -9.83 -10.74
C GLU A 157 13.92 -9.97 -9.23
N ALA A 158 12.96 -10.72 -8.69
CA ALA A 158 12.92 -11.10 -7.29
C ALA A 158 12.44 -12.54 -7.14
N ASP A 159 13.10 -13.31 -6.28
CA ASP A 159 12.62 -14.61 -5.82
C ASP A 159 11.50 -14.39 -4.79
N PRO A 160 10.26 -14.79 -5.09
CA PRO A 160 9.13 -14.63 -4.18
C PRO A 160 9.16 -15.59 -2.98
N PHE A 161 10.03 -16.61 -3.01
CA PHE A 161 10.17 -17.61 -1.95
C PHE A 161 11.35 -17.30 -1.00
N ALA A 162 12.19 -16.34 -1.36
CA ALA A 162 13.30 -15.91 -0.52
C ALA A 162 12.82 -15.10 0.68
N GLU A 163 13.50 -15.26 1.82
CA GLU A 163 13.24 -14.42 3.01
C GLU A 163 13.45 -12.94 2.66
N PRO A 164 12.46 -12.06 2.89
CA PRO A 164 12.59 -10.65 2.59
C PRO A 164 13.76 -10.00 3.32
N GLU A 165 14.48 -9.10 2.64
CA GLU A 165 15.43 -8.22 3.29
C GLU A 165 14.67 -7.31 4.26
N ARG A 166 15.08 -7.28 5.53
CA ARG A 166 14.61 -6.29 6.50
C ARG A 166 15.64 -5.17 6.55
N LEU A 167 15.20 -3.96 6.26
CA LEU A 167 16.06 -2.79 6.21
C LEU A 167 15.38 -1.64 6.94
N SER A 168 16.00 -1.09 7.98
CA SER A 168 15.37 0.06 8.65
C SER A 168 15.37 1.27 7.71
N VAL A 169 14.40 2.18 7.86
CA VAL A 169 14.35 3.42 7.06
C VAL A 169 15.63 4.23 7.25
N ALA A 170 16.15 4.31 8.48
CA ALA A 170 17.41 4.99 8.78
C ALA A 170 18.61 4.34 8.06
N GLU A 171 18.72 3.01 8.09
CA GLU A 171 19.77 2.29 7.33
C GLU A 171 19.61 2.47 5.83
N ALA A 172 18.38 2.50 5.31
CA ALA A 172 18.12 2.73 3.90
C ALA A 172 18.60 4.12 3.45
N PHE A 173 18.34 5.15 4.27
CA PHE A 173 18.86 6.51 4.06
C PHE A 173 20.39 6.55 4.09
N SER A 174 21.00 5.90 5.08
CA SER A 174 22.46 5.85 5.20
C SER A 174 23.08 5.13 3.99
N ARG A 175 22.60 3.92 3.67
CA ARG A 175 23.13 3.04 2.62
C ARG A 175 22.97 3.61 1.21
N HIS A 176 21.83 4.24 0.92
CA HIS A 176 21.48 4.63 -0.46
C HIS A 176 21.56 6.13 -0.73
N ALA A 177 21.49 6.96 0.31
CA ALA A 177 21.59 8.42 0.18
C ALA A 177 22.80 9.03 0.90
N GLY A 178 23.48 8.30 1.78
CA GLY A 178 24.54 8.85 2.62
C GLY A 178 24.03 9.85 3.66
N ILE A 179 22.75 9.73 4.04
CA ILE A 179 22.08 10.65 4.98
C ILE A 179 21.84 9.92 6.30
N ASP A 180 22.27 10.54 7.40
CA ASP A 180 21.87 10.13 8.74
C ASP A 180 20.48 10.71 9.05
N LEU A 181 19.44 9.91 8.84
CA LEU A 181 18.06 10.32 9.07
C LEU A 181 17.78 10.61 10.55
N LEU A 182 18.35 9.81 11.46
CA LEU A 182 18.07 9.93 12.90
C LEU A 182 18.66 11.22 13.48
N ALA A 183 19.72 11.77 12.88
CA ALA A 183 20.22 13.10 13.21
C ALA A 183 19.21 14.24 12.93
N THR A 184 18.11 13.95 12.22
CA THR A 184 17.08 14.93 11.84
C THR A 184 15.75 14.72 12.57
N VAL A 185 15.72 13.78 13.52
CA VAL A 185 14.53 13.43 14.31
C VAL A 185 14.89 13.46 15.79
N SER A 186 14.17 14.23 16.59
CA SER A 186 14.38 14.28 18.03
C SER A 186 13.73 13.07 18.74
N ALA A 187 14.15 12.81 19.98
CA ALA A 187 13.67 11.66 20.75
C ALA A 187 12.15 11.68 21.04
N ASP A 188 11.51 12.84 20.97
CA ASP A 188 10.06 13.04 21.09
C ASP A 188 9.31 12.93 19.75
N GLY A 189 10.01 12.60 18.66
CA GLY A 189 9.45 12.52 17.30
C GLY A 189 9.35 13.86 16.57
N GLY A 190 9.86 14.95 17.15
CA GLY A 190 10.02 16.21 16.44
C GLY A 190 10.97 16.07 15.24
N THR A 191 10.72 16.85 14.18
CA THR A 191 11.50 16.77 12.93
C THR A 191 12.25 18.07 12.67
N ASP A 192 13.55 17.97 12.40
CA ASP A 192 14.41 19.10 12.06
C ASP A 192 14.54 19.25 10.55
N ARG A 193 13.70 20.13 9.99
CA ARG A 193 13.71 20.45 8.55
C ARG A 193 15.06 20.98 8.08
N ALA A 194 15.74 21.81 8.86
CA ALA A 194 16.98 22.45 8.46
C ALA A 194 18.11 21.43 8.37
N ALA A 195 18.21 20.56 9.38
CA ALA A 195 19.20 19.47 9.38
C ALA A 195 19.02 18.52 8.19
N LEU A 196 17.77 18.11 7.90
CA LEU A 196 17.49 17.25 6.75
C LEU A 196 17.77 17.97 5.42
N HIS A 197 17.34 19.22 5.27
CA HIS A 197 17.64 20.02 4.08
C HIS A 197 19.14 20.09 3.79
N ASP A 198 19.96 20.38 4.81
CA ASP A 198 21.41 20.47 4.63
C ASP A 198 22.04 19.12 4.29
N ALA A 199 21.48 18.02 4.79
CA ALA A 199 21.91 16.67 4.41
C ALA A 199 21.58 16.37 2.93
N LEU A 200 20.40 16.75 2.43
CA LEU A 200 20.04 16.60 1.02
C LEU A 200 20.96 17.43 0.12
N VAL A 201 21.27 18.68 0.50
CA VAL A 201 22.19 19.54 -0.25
C VAL A 201 23.57 18.91 -0.35
N ARG A 202 24.11 18.37 0.76
CA ARG A 202 25.38 17.63 0.75
C ARG A 202 25.34 16.37 -0.12
N ALA A 203 24.20 15.69 -0.17
CA ALA A 203 23.97 14.52 -1.02
C ALA A 203 23.71 14.87 -2.50
N GLY A 204 23.73 16.15 -2.86
CA GLY A 204 23.49 16.64 -4.24
C GLY A 204 22.04 16.49 -4.70
N LEU A 205 21.08 16.36 -3.78
CA LEU A 205 19.66 16.31 -4.08
C LEU A 205 19.09 17.73 -4.22
N ARG A 206 18.14 17.91 -5.15
CA ARG A 206 17.46 19.19 -5.33
C ARG A 206 16.45 19.41 -4.22
N THR A 207 16.30 20.64 -3.75
CA THR A 207 15.31 21.03 -2.73
C THR A 207 14.55 22.28 -3.19
N ALA A 208 13.31 22.43 -2.76
CA ALA A 208 12.54 23.66 -2.88
C ALA A 208 12.53 24.42 -1.56
N ARG A 209 12.32 25.75 -1.62
CA ARG A 209 12.34 26.59 -0.41
C ARG A 209 11.19 26.25 0.55
N ASP A 210 10.05 25.92 -0.02
CA ASP A 210 8.78 25.58 0.62
C ASP A 210 8.65 24.09 0.96
N ASP A 211 9.64 23.24 0.62
CA ASP A 211 9.64 21.82 1.02
C ASP A 211 9.58 21.71 2.56
N HIS A 212 8.57 21.03 3.10
CA HIS A 212 8.53 20.63 4.50
C HIS A 212 9.44 19.42 4.73
N TRP A 213 9.66 19.05 6.00
CA TRP A 213 10.51 17.88 6.32
C TRP A 213 10.00 16.61 5.62
N ALA A 214 8.68 16.41 5.58
CA ALA A 214 8.06 15.27 4.90
C ALA A 214 8.29 15.26 3.38
N ASP A 215 8.33 16.43 2.74
CA ASP A 215 8.63 16.55 1.30
C ASP A 215 10.09 16.17 1.02
N LEU A 216 11.02 16.65 1.84
CA LEU A 216 12.44 16.31 1.77
C LEU A 216 12.66 14.80 2.01
N PHE A 217 12.00 14.24 3.02
CA PHE A 217 12.03 12.80 3.30
C PHE A 217 11.53 11.99 2.10
N SER A 218 10.35 12.34 1.57
CA SER A 218 9.73 11.66 0.42
C SER A 218 10.63 11.73 -0.82
N ARG A 219 11.33 12.86 -1.01
CA ARG A 219 12.29 13.01 -2.09
C ARG A 219 13.46 12.04 -1.99
N VAL A 220 14.07 11.90 -0.81
CA VAL A 220 15.17 10.94 -0.60
C VAL A 220 14.67 9.51 -0.86
N MET A 221 13.47 9.19 -0.37
CA MET A 221 12.84 7.90 -0.60
C MET A 221 12.72 7.57 -2.10
N VAL A 222 12.07 8.44 -2.87
CA VAL A 222 11.79 8.21 -4.29
C VAL A 222 13.06 8.24 -5.15
N GLU A 223 13.97 9.18 -4.89
CA GLU A 223 15.14 9.40 -5.76
C GLU A 223 16.32 8.45 -5.45
N LYS A 224 16.49 8.04 -4.19
CA LYS A 224 17.68 7.29 -3.74
C LYS A 224 17.37 5.91 -3.19
N VAL A 225 16.33 5.78 -2.37
CA VAL A 225 16.05 4.52 -1.64
C VAL A 225 15.26 3.54 -2.50
N GLU A 226 14.02 3.87 -2.89
CA GLU A 226 13.11 2.99 -3.63
C GLU A 226 13.71 2.36 -4.90
N PRO A 227 14.54 3.05 -5.71
CA PRO A 227 15.16 2.45 -6.88
C PRO A 227 16.09 1.27 -6.57
N ALA A 228 16.64 1.22 -5.35
CA ALA A 228 17.58 0.20 -4.90
C ALA A 228 16.92 -1.00 -4.20
N LEU A 229 15.63 -0.92 -3.86
CA LEU A 229 14.91 -1.97 -3.15
C LEU A 229 14.44 -3.09 -4.09
N GLY A 230 14.18 -4.26 -3.51
CA GLY A 230 13.50 -5.35 -4.21
C GLY A 230 14.34 -6.06 -5.27
N GLN A 231 15.68 -6.01 -5.15
CA GLN A 231 16.61 -6.64 -6.09
C GLN A 231 16.94 -8.06 -5.62
N GLY A 232 16.59 -9.06 -6.40
CA GLY A 232 16.82 -10.49 -6.09
C GLY A 232 15.82 -11.08 -5.10
N ARG A 233 15.28 -10.28 -4.16
CA ARG A 233 14.24 -10.66 -3.20
C ARG A 233 13.41 -9.44 -2.80
N ALA A 234 12.27 -9.64 -2.14
CA ALA A 234 11.50 -8.55 -1.56
C ALA A 234 12.29 -7.83 -0.45
N THR A 235 12.04 -6.54 -0.25
CA THR A 235 12.58 -5.74 0.86
C THR A 235 11.42 -5.16 1.66
N ILE A 236 11.49 -5.26 2.99
CA ILE A 236 10.56 -4.65 3.94
C ILE A 236 11.31 -3.53 4.66
N LEU A 237 10.79 -2.31 4.51
CA LEU A 237 11.25 -1.16 5.29
C LEU A 237 10.54 -1.10 6.64
N TYR A 238 11.27 -0.78 7.71
CA TYR A 238 10.74 -0.69 9.08
C TYR A 238 11.47 0.38 9.90
N GLY A 239 11.00 0.62 11.12
CA GLY A 239 11.65 1.55 12.06
C GLY A 239 11.00 2.91 12.14
#